data_AF-A0A2A5ISK5-F1
#
_entry.id   AF-A0A2A5ISK5-F1
#
_cell.length_a   1.000
_cell.length_b   1.000
_cell.length_c   1.000
_cell.angle_alpha   90.00
_cell.angle_beta   90.00
_cell.angle_gamma   90.00
#
_symmetry.space_group_name_H-M   'P 1'
#
loop_
_entity.id
_entity.type
_entity.pdbx_description
1 polymer ?
#
loop_
_entity_poly.entity_id
_entity_poly.type
_entity_poly.pdbx_seq_one_letter_code
_entity_poly.pdbx_strand_id
1 'polypeptide(L)' 'MQFLTAARVKSEMYVQGMTQKQLAEMLGVSAAYISDIINGKKTGRKAQEHAKHICKILGVSERGEWD' A
#
# COMPACT_ATOMS: atom_id res chain seq x y z
N MET A 1 9.18 -11.19 -5.31
CA MET A 1 8.65 -10.54 -4.09
C MET A 1 7.15 -10.75 -4.11
N GLN A 2 6.61 -11.61 -3.23
CA GLN A 2 5.15 -11.78 -3.11
C GLN A 2 4.61 -10.48 -2.51
N PHE A 3 3.86 -9.73 -3.30
CA PHE A 3 3.23 -8.50 -2.82
C PHE A 3 2.19 -8.84 -1.75
N LEU A 4 2.09 -8.00 -0.72
CA LEU A 4 0.92 -7.94 0.17
C LEU A 4 -0.36 -8.01 -0.67
N THR A 5 -1.32 -8.82 -0.23
CA THR A 5 -2.61 -8.87 -0.92
C THR A 5 -3.29 -7.50 -0.82
N ALA A 6 -3.84 -7.02 -1.93
CA ALA A 6 -4.61 -5.77 -1.98
C ALA A 6 -5.67 -5.70 -0.86
N ALA A 7 -6.21 -6.86 -0.48
CA ALA A 7 -7.16 -7.04 0.61
C ALA A 7 -6.58 -6.63 1.97
N ARG A 8 -5.35 -7.05 2.31
CA ARG A 8 -4.72 -6.72 3.60
C ARG A 8 -4.43 -5.22 3.72
N VAL A 9 -3.95 -4.60 2.65
CA VAL A 9 -3.75 -3.14 2.60
C VAL A 9 -5.07 -2.40 2.78
N LYS A 10 -6.12 -2.78 2.04
CA LYS A 10 -7.44 -2.14 2.16
C LYS A 10 -8.06 -2.35 3.54
N SER A 11 -7.88 -3.52 4.15
CA SER A 11 -8.34 -3.80 5.51
C SER A 11 -7.65 -2.91 6.54
N GLU A 12 -6.33 -2.77 6.47
CA GLU A 12 -5.60 -1.91 7.41
C GLU A 12 -5.97 -0.44 7.25
N MET A 13 -6.10 0.02 6.00
CA MET A 13 -6.60 1.36 5.71
C MET A 13 -7.98 1.60 6.33
N TYR A 14 -8.88 0.62 6.27
CA TYR A 14 -10.20 0.70 6.90
C TYR A 14 -10.11 0.78 8.42
N VAL A 15 -9.30 -0.07 9.07
CA VAL A 15 -9.06 -0.06 10.52
C VAL A 15 -8.53 1.29 10.99
N GLN A 16 -7.64 1.92 10.22
CA GLN A 16 -7.05 3.22 10.53
C GLN A 16 -7.90 4.42 10.09
N GLY A 17 -9.08 4.21 9.49
CA GLY A 17 -9.90 5.29 8.94
C GLY A 17 -9.21 6.08 7.81
N MET A 18 -8.25 5.46 7.11
CA MET A 18 -7.43 6.08 6.08
C MET A 18 -7.97 5.80 4.68
N THR A 19 -8.12 6.86 3.88
CA THR A 19 -8.53 6.75 2.47
C THR A 19 -7.33 6.66 1.53
N GLN A 20 -7.54 6.10 0.32
CA GLN A 20 -6.49 6.11 -0.72
C GLN A 20 -6.10 7.53 -1.15
N LYS A 21 -7.02 8.49 -1.03
CA LYS A 21 -6.74 9.90 -1.32
C LYS A 21 -5.73 10.47 -0.31
N GLN A 22 -5.96 10.27 0.99
CA GLN A 22 -5.03 10.72 2.04
C GLN A 22 -3.66 10.05 1.91
N LEU A 23 -3.64 8.75 1.60
CA LEU A 23 -2.40 8.02 1.35
C LEU A 23 -1.64 8.57 0.14
N ALA A 24 -2.34 8.94 -0.92
CA ALA A 24 -1.77 9.55 -2.11
C ALA A 24 -1.21 10.95 -1.83
N GLU A 25 -1.92 11.76 -1.05
CA GLU A 25 -1.48 13.09 -0.60
C GLU A 25 -0.19 12.99 0.23
N MET A 26 -0.10 12.05 1.18
CA MET A 26 1.13 11.82 1.97
C MET A 26 2.32 11.38 1.11
N LEU A 27 2.07 10.67 0.02
CA LEU A 27 3.10 10.14 -0.87
C LEU A 27 3.40 11.06 -2.07
N GLY A 28 2.69 12.18 -2.21
CA GLY A 28 2.86 13.12 -3.32
C GLY A 28 2.54 12.53 -4.69
N VAL A 29 1.58 11.60 -4.76
CA VAL A 29 1.18 10.91 -6.00
C VAL A 29 -0.34 10.96 -6.20
N SER A 30 -0.83 10.46 -7.34
CA SER A 30 -2.27 10.39 -7.58
C SER A 30 -2.92 9.19 -6.88
N ALA A 31 -4.18 9.35 -6.46
CA ALA A 31 -4.97 8.26 -5.90
C ALA A 31 -5.13 7.08 -6.87
N ALA A 32 -5.22 7.36 -8.18
CA ALA A 32 -5.24 6.32 -9.22
C ALA A 32 -3.95 5.51 -9.24
N TYR A 33 -2.78 6.16 -9.08
CA TYR A 33 -1.50 5.47 -9.02
C TYR A 33 -1.37 4.59 -7.78
N ILE A 34 -1.86 5.06 -6.62
CA ILE A 34 -1.95 4.25 -5.40
C ILE A 34 -2.85 3.03 -5.62
N SER A 35 -4.03 3.20 -6.21
CA SER A 35 -4.93 2.09 -6.54
C SER A 35 -4.25 1.06 -7.45
N ASP A 36 -3.54 1.53 -8.47
CA ASP A 36 -2.79 0.67 -9.38
C ASP A 36 -1.67 -0.11 -8.68
N ILE A 37 -0.96 0.51 -7.72
CA ILE A 37 0.06 -0.16 -6.91
C ILE A 37 -0.60 -1.22 -6.02
N ILE A 38 -1.63 -0.85 -5.26
CA ILE A 38 -2.32 -1.74 -4.31
C ILE A 38 -2.90 -2.96 -5.04
N ASN A 39 -3.46 -2.78 -6.23
CA ASN A 39 -4.04 -3.88 -7.02
C ASN A 39 -3.00 -4.60 -7.91
N GLY A 40 -1.69 -4.31 -7.77
CA GLY A 40 -0.63 -5.00 -8.50
C GLY A 40 -0.54 -4.68 -10.00
N LYS A 41 -1.21 -3.63 -10.48
CA LYS A 41 -1.18 -3.20 -11.89
C LYS A 41 0.10 -2.45 -12.26
N LYS A 42 0.86 -1.96 -11.27
CA LYS A 42 2.16 -1.28 -11.46
C LYS A 42 3.23 -2.01 -10.65
N THR A 43 4.20 -2.59 -11.34
CA THR A 43 5.24 -3.46 -10.74
C THR A 43 6.67 -2.96 -10.95
N GLY A 44 6.84 -1.82 -11.61
CA GLY A 44 8.17 -1.21 -11.83
C GLY A 44 8.85 -0.74 -10.54
N ARG A 45 10.15 -0.45 -10.60
CA ARG A 45 10.97 -0.09 -9.43
C ARG A 45 10.35 0.99 -8.54
N LYS A 46 9.89 2.11 -9.12
CA LYS A 46 9.22 3.18 -8.37
C LYS A 46 7.94 2.70 -7.68
N ALA A 47 7.15 1.85 -8.34
CA ALA A 47 5.93 1.30 -7.75
C ALA A 47 6.23 0.39 -6.55
N GLN A 48 7.33 -0.36 -6.60
CA GLN A 48 7.80 -1.16 -5.47
C GLN A 48 8.30 -0.28 -4.31
N GLU A 49 8.99 0.82 -4.59
CA GLU A 49 9.39 1.80 -3.57
C GLU A 49 8.16 2.43 -2.88
N HIS A 50 7.14 2.81 -3.65
CA HIS A 50 5.88 3.29 -3.08
C HIS A 50 5.13 2.21 -2.31
N ALA A 51 5.09 0.95 -2.80
CA ALA A 51 4.50 -0.15 -2.06
C ALA A 51 5.14 -0.31 -0.67
N LYS A 52 6.48 -0.25 -0.58
CA LYS A 52 7.19 -0.29 0.71
C LYS A 52 6.81 0.88 1.63
N HIS A 53 6.66 2.09 1.08
CA HIS A 53 6.22 3.23 1.87
C HIS A 53 4.79 3.08 2.38
N ILE A 54 3.87 2.57 1.54
CA ILE A 54 2.50 2.26 1.95
C ILE A 54 2.52 1.26 3.12
N CYS A 55 3.33 0.21 3.01
CA CYS A 55 3.47 -0.78 4.08
C CYS A 55 3.96 -0.16 5.39
N LYS A 56 4.97 0.72 5.29
CA LYS A 56 5.53 1.43 6.45
C LYS A 56 4.53 2.37 7.11
N ILE A 57 3.74 3.12 6.32
CA ILE A 57 2.70 4.03 6.82
C ILE A 57 1.62 3.25 7.54
N LEU A 58 1.17 2.14 6.95
CA LEU A 58 0.10 1.31 7.48
C LEU A 58 0.57 0.34 8.56
N GLY A 59 1.87 0.25 8.85
CA GLY A 59 2.41 -0.72 9.82
C GLY A 59 2.23 -2.19 9.41
N VAL A 60 1.96 -2.48 8.14
CA VAL A 60 1.82 -3.85 7.64
C VAL A 60 3.19 -4.40 7.24
N SER A 61 3.60 -5.49 7.87
CA SER A 61 4.81 -6.22 7.46
C SER A 61 4.50 -7.12 6.24
N GLU A 62 5.50 -7.31 5.38
CA GLU A 62 5.40 -8.16 4.17
C GLU A 62 5.28 -9.67 4.46
N ARG A 63 4.97 -10.10 5.71
CA ARG A 63 4.78 -11.52 6.05
C ARG A 63 3.63 -11.75 7.04
N GLY A 64 2.90 -12.85 6.85
CA GLY A 64 2.26 -13.52 7.98
C GLY A 64 3.34 -14.01 8.94
N GLU A 65 3.00 -14.10 10.23
CA GLU A 65 3.89 -14.39 11.35
C GLU A 65 4.61 -13.15 11.92
N TRP A 66 4.00 -12.61 12.98
CA TRP A 66 4.73 -12.19 14.16
C TRP A 66 4.27 -13.12 15.30
N ASP A 67 4.98 -14.23 15.44
CA ASP A 67 5.41 -14.85 16.70
C ASP A 67 6.84 -15.36 16.44
#